data_AF-A0A950TYW4-F1
#
_entry.id   AF-A0A950TYW4-F1
#
_cell.length_a   1.000
_cell.length_b   1.000
_cell.length_c   1.000
_cell.angle_alpha   90.00
_cell.angle_beta   90.00
_cell.angle_gamma   90.00
#
_symmetry.space_group_name_H-M   'P 1'
#
loop_
_entity.id
_entity.type
_entity.pdbx_description
1 polymer ?
#
loop_
_entity_poly.entity_id
_entity_poly.type
_entity_poly.pdbx_seq_one_letter_code
_entity_poly.pdbx_strand_id
1 'polypeptide(L)'
;PKAAHRALRNATAAAWETAGCPPPGARPGEGEPVATRADGEPIVRYSCATPLNDTSGDIAALSLWAGQSVSLARREQPAAEIVAELVSRL
;
A
#
# COMPACT_ATOMS: atom_id res chain seq x y z
N PRO A 1 -13.70 7.18 -8.86
CA PRO A 1 -14.41 5.97 -8.32
C PRO A 1 -14.85 6.18 -6.86
N LYS A 2 -16.02 5.66 -6.47
CA LYS A 2 -16.54 5.64 -5.09
C LYS A 2 -16.12 4.33 -4.39
N ALA A 3 -14.82 4.14 -4.22
CA ALA A 3 -14.25 2.93 -3.63
C ALA A 3 -13.33 3.31 -2.47
N ALA A 4 -13.89 3.36 -1.25
CA ALA A 4 -13.12 3.70 -0.07
C ALA A 4 -12.23 2.50 0.31
N HIS A 5 -10.92 2.70 0.24
CA HIS A 5 -9.92 1.72 0.67
C HIS A 5 -9.14 2.23 1.88
N ARG A 6 -8.63 1.31 2.70
CA ARG A 6 -7.72 1.64 3.80
C ARG A 6 -6.30 1.20 3.44
N ALA A 7 -5.38 2.14 3.58
CA ALA A 7 -3.96 1.96 3.32
C ALA A 7 -3.14 2.42 4.53
N LEU A 8 -1.89 1.98 4.62
CA LEU A 8 -0.91 2.61 5.49
C LEU A 8 -0.72 4.07 5.10
N ARG A 9 -0.55 4.94 6.10
CA ARG A 9 -0.23 6.35 5.87
C ARG A 9 1.20 6.44 5.34
N ASN A 10 1.36 7.12 4.20
CA ASN A 10 2.64 7.35 3.54
C ASN A 10 2.72 8.77 2.97
N ALA A 11 3.86 9.10 2.34
CA ALA A 11 4.08 10.41 1.74
C ALA A 11 3.07 10.73 0.61
N THR A 12 2.64 9.73 -0.18
CA THR A 12 1.62 9.92 -1.23
C THR A 12 0.30 10.40 -0.64
N ALA A 13 -0.17 9.76 0.44
CA ALA A 13 -1.39 10.15 1.12
C ALA A 13 -1.26 11.50 1.82
N ALA A 14 -0.13 11.76 2.47
CA ALA A 14 0.13 13.04 3.15
C ALA A 14 0.17 14.22 2.17
N ALA A 15 0.81 14.05 0.99
CA ALA A 15 0.84 15.07 -0.06
C ALA A 15 -0.55 15.35 -0.62
N TRP A 16 -1.36 14.31 -0.85
CA TRP A 16 -2.75 14.45 -1.30
C TRP A 16 -3.61 15.21 -0.28
N GLU A 17 -3.48 14.90 1.01
CA GLU A 17 -4.21 15.59 2.08
C GLU A 17 -3.75 17.06 2.21
N THR A 18 -2.44 17.31 2.15
CA THR A 18 -1.86 18.66 2.19
C THR A 18 -2.34 19.52 1.01
N ALA A 19 -2.56 18.90 -0.16
CA ALA A 19 -3.11 19.58 -1.34
C ALA A 19 -4.63 19.81 -1.28
N GLY A 20 -5.31 19.48 -0.18
CA GLY A 20 -6.75 19.66 -0.03
C GLY A 20 -7.59 18.53 -0.64
N CYS A 21 -7.04 17.32 -0.75
CA CYS A 21 -7.72 16.14 -1.25
C CYS A 21 -8.31 16.29 -2.68
N PRO A 22 -7.54 16.78 -3.67
CA PRO A 22 -8.06 17.03 -5.02
C PRO A 22 -8.58 15.74 -5.70
N PRO A 23 -9.52 15.86 -6.66
CA PRO A 23 -10.05 14.73 -7.41
C PRO A 23 -8.99 14.12 -8.35
N PRO A 24 -9.21 12.89 -8.86
CA PRO A 24 -8.38 12.33 -9.93
C PRO A 24 -8.21 13.31 -11.10
N GLY A 25 -7.00 13.36 -11.67
CA GLY A 25 -6.57 14.31 -12.68
C GLY A 25 -5.91 15.57 -12.12
N ALA A 26 -6.06 15.83 -10.82
CA ALA A 26 -5.49 16.99 -10.14
C ALA A 26 -4.66 16.60 -8.88
N ARG A 27 -4.37 15.31 -8.70
CA ARG A 27 -3.63 14.87 -7.51
C ARG A 27 -2.13 15.11 -7.68
N PRO A 28 -1.41 15.48 -6.61
CA PRO A 28 0.03 15.71 -6.67
C PRO A 28 0.81 14.49 -7.18
N GLY A 29 1.51 14.63 -8.30
CA GLY A 29 2.32 13.54 -8.88
C GLY A 29 1.50 12.40 -9.48
N GLU A 30 0.22 12.60 -9.81
CA GLU A 30 -0.59 11.55 -10.45
C GLU A 30 0.00 11.12 -11.79
N GLY A 31 0.16 9.80 -11.97
CA GLY A 31 0.80 9.24 -13.15
C GLY A 31 2.33 9.24 -13.13
N GLU A 32 2.97 9.81 -12.10
CA GLU A 32 4.42 9.75 -11.92
C GLU A 32 4.87 8.28 -11.69
N PRO A 33 5.83 7.74 -12.46
CA PRO A 33 6.45 6.46 -12.16
C PRO A 33 7.19 6.52 -10.81
N VAL A 34 6.83 5.65 -9.87
CA VAL A 34 7.42 5.61 -8.52
C VAL A 34 8.13 4.30 -8.21
N ALA A 35 7.73 3.22 -8.87
CA ALA A 35 8.32 1.89 -8.70
C ALA A 35 8.28 1.14 -10.03
N THR A 36 8.88 -0.05 -10.06
CA THR A 36 8.99 -0.89 -11.26
C THR A 36 8.66 -2.34 -10.92
N ARG A 37 7.91 -3.01 -11.79
CA ARG A 37 7.62 -4.45 -11.72
C ARG A 37 8.83 -5.29 -12.15
N ALA A 38 8.78 -6.60 -11.93
CA ALA A 38 9.81 -7.54 -12.38
C ALA A 38 10.08 -7.51 -13.88
N ASP A 39 9.03 -7.30 -14.69
CA ASP A 39 9.10 -7.21 -16.15
C ASP A 39 9.62 -5.86 -16.66
N GLY A 40 9.96 -4.93 -15.75
CA GLY A 40 10.43 -3.59 -16.09
C GLY A 40 9.31 -2.57 -16.29
N GLU A 41 8.03 -2.96 -16.21
CA GLU A 41 6.92 -2.03 -16.38
C GLU A 41 6.81 -1.07 -15.18
N PRO A 42 6.61 0.25 -15.42
CA PRO A 42 6.51 1.22 -14.36
C PRO A 42 5.19 1.07 -13.59
N ILE A 43 5.28 1.24 -12.28
CA ILE A 43 4.14 1.44 -11.38
C ILE A 43 4.04 2.93 -11.09
N VAL A 44 2.91 3.52 -11.47
CA VAL A 44 2.66 4.95 -11.30
C VAL A 44 1.93 5.27 -10.00
N ARG A 45 2.18 6.46 -9.45
CA ARG A 45 1.53 6.99 -8.25
C ARG A 45 0.02 7.05 -8.42
N TYR A 46 -0.71 6.69 -7.36
CA TYR A 46 -2.17 6.49 -7.31
C TYR A 46 -2.74 5.32 -8.15
N SER A 47 -1.89 4.45 -8.72
CA SER A 47 -2.36 3.17 -9.25
C SER A 47 -2.71 2.19 -8.12
N CYS A 48 -3.65 1.27 -8.39
CA CYS A 48 -4.05 0.22 -7.45
C CYS A 48 -3.04 -0.95 -7.37
N ALA A 49 -1.75 -0.68 -7.59
CA ALA A 49 -0.71 -1.71 -7.57
C ALA A 49 -0.31 -2.08 -6.14
N THR A 50 -0.30 -3.38 -5.87
CA THR A 50 0.29 -3.95 -4.64
C THR A 50 1.75 -4.30 -4.91
N PRO A 51 2.70 -3.90 -4.05
CA PRO A 51 4.08 -4.34 -4.18
C PRO A 51 4.20 -5.86 -4.08
N LEU A 52 4.97 -6.44 -4.99
CA LEU A 52 5.37 -7.83 -4.97
C LEU A 52 6.85 -7.94 -4.55
N ASN A 53 7.32 -9.16 -4.31
CA ASN A 53 8.69 -9.41 -3.83
C ASN A 53 9.77 -8.86 -4.78
N ASP A 54 9.50 -8.81 -6.07
CA ASP A 54 10.38 -8.35 -7.14
C ASP A 54 10.15 -6.88 -7.54
N THR A 55 9.25 -6.18 -6.85
CA THR A 55 9.01 -4.76 -7.08
C THR A 55 10.19 -3.96 -6.53
N SER A 56 10.69 -3.00 -7.32
CA SER A 56 11.80 -2.11 -6.96
C SER A 56 11.42 -0.64 -7.07
N GLY A 57 12.21 0.27 -6.48
CA GLY A 57 11.93 1.71 -6.44
C GLY A 57 11.30 2.17 -5.12
N ASP A 58 10.45 3.20 -5.17
CA ASP A 58 9.77 3.75 -3.98
C ASP A 58 8.53 2.93 -3.61
N ILE A 59 8.76 1.81 -2.94
CA ILE A 59 7.70 0.93 -2.43
C ILE A 59 6.81 1.66 -1.42
N ALA A 60 7.37 2.60 -0.65
CA ALA A 60 6.64 3.34 0.37
C ALA A 60 5.57 4.25 -0.24
N ALA A 61 5.75 4.70 -1.48
CA ALA A 61 4.77 5.51 -2.21
C ALA A 61 3.57 4.73 -2.77
N LEU A 62 3.61 3.39 -2.77
CA LEU A 62 2.55 2.54 -3.32
C LEU A 62 1.32 2.45 -2.39
N SER A 63 0.31 1.69 -2.80
CA SER A 63 -0.98 1.66 -2.11
C SER A 63 -0.93 1.09 -0.69
N LEU A 64 -0.03 0.14 -0.39
CA LEU A 64 0.19 -0.43 0.95
C LEU A 64 -1.11 -0.74 1.72
N TRP A 65 -2.02 -1.50 1.10
CA TRP A 65 -3.32 -1.84 1.66
C TRP A 65 -3.20 -2.59 2.98
N ALA A 66 -3.86 -2.08 4.03
CA ALA A 66 -3.78 -2.68 5.37
C ALA A 66 -4.99 -2.34 6.24
N GLY A 67 -5.42 -3.30 7.06
CA GLY A 67 -6.39 -3.09 8.14
C GLY A 67 -5.76 -2.41 9.36
N GLN A 68 -6.57 -1.96 10.32
CA GLN A 68 -6.07 -1.33 11.55
C GLN A 68 -5.25 -2.29 12.44
N SER A 69 -5.54 -3.60 12.36
CA SER A 69 -4.81 -4.64 13.09
C SER A 69 -3.38 -4.86 12.60
N VAL A 70 -2.95 -4.22 11.50
CA VAL A 70 -1.56 -4.33 10.98
C VAL A 70 -0.51 -3.95 12.04
N SER A 71 -0.86 -3.10 12.99
CA SER A 71 0.00 -2.77 14.14
C SER A 71 0.31 -3.96 15.06
N LEU A 72 -0.45 -5.06 14.98
CA LEU A 72 -0.22 -6.29 15.74
C LEU A 72 0.70 -7.26 14.99
N ALA A 73 0.88 -7.11 13.68
CA ALA A 73 1.79 -7.93 12.88
C ALA A 73 3.24 -7.46 13.09
N ARG A 74 3.97 -8.15 13.98
CA ARG A 74 5.34 -7.76 14.40
C ARG A 74 6.45 -8.63 13.84
N ARG A 75 6.12 -9.81 13.32
CA ARG A 75 7.09 -10.79 12.80
C ARG A 75 6.49 -11.54 11.62
N GLU A 76 7.34 -12.07 10.77
CA GLU A 76 6.95 -13.05 9.76
C GLU A 76 6.63 -14.38 10.44
N GLN A 77 5.57 -15.05 10.00
CA GLN A 77 5.12 -16.32 10.57
C GLN A 77 4.57 -17.22 9.46
N PRO A 78 4.85 -18.54 9.51
CA PRO A 78 4.13 -19.51 8.71
C PRO A 78 2.62 -19.47 9.00
N ALA A 79 1.80 -19.70 7.98
CA ALA A 79 0.34 -19.70 8.13
C ALA A 79 -0.15 -20.65 9.23
N ALA A 80 0.47 -21.83 9.37
CA ALA A 80 0.12 -22.81 10.39
C ALA A 80 0.31 -22.26 11.81
N GLU A 81 1.37 -21.50 12.07
CA GLU A 81 1.63 -20.89 13.37
C GLU A 81 0.64 -19.76 13.68
N ILE A 82 0.29 -18.94 12.67
CA ILE A 82 -0.72 -17.89 12.83
C ILE A 82 -2.06 -18.52 13.24
N VAL A 83 -2.49 -19.57 12.54
CA VAL A 83 -3.75 -20.27 12.85
C VAL A 83 -3.71 -20.90 14.24
N ALA A 84 -2.60 -21.57 14.61
CA ALA A 84 -2.44 -22.15 15.94
C ALA A 84 -2.51 -21.09 17.04
N GLU A 85 -1.86 -19.93 16.86
CA GLU A 85 -1.91 -18.81 17.81
C GLU A 85 -3.35 -18.28 17.97
N LEU A 86 -4.07 -18.10 16.86
CA LEU A 86 -5.46 -17.60 16.88
C LEU A 86 -6.42 -18.56 17.60
N VAL A 87 -6.33 -19.87 17.31
CA VAL A 87 -7.22 -20.88 17.90
C VAL A 87 -6.90 -21.15 19.37
N SER A 88 -5.64 -21.02 19.80
CA SER A 88 -5.26 -21.20 21.22
C SER A 88 -5.87 -20.18 22.18
N ARG A 89 -6.45 -19.10 21.65
CA ARG A 89 -7.05 -17.99 22.39
C ARG A 89 -8.59 -18.00 22.38
N LEU A 90 -9.19 -19.03 21.78
CA LEU A 90 -10.63 -19.31 21.82
C LEU A 90 -10.95 -20.20 23.03
#